data_AF-A0AA86MHS3-F1
#
_entry.id   AF-A0AA86MHS3-F1
#
_cell.length_a   1.000
_cell.length_b   1.000
_cell.length_c   1.000
_cell.angle_alpha   90.00
_cell.angle_beta   90.00
_cell.angle_gamma   90.00
#
_symmetry.space_group_name_H-M   'P 1'
#
loop_
_entity.id
_entity.type
_entity.pdbx_description
1 polymer ?
#
loop_
_entity_poly.entity_id
_entity_poly.type
_entity_poly.pdbx_seq_one_letter_code
_entity_poly.pdbx_strand_id
1 'polypeptide(L)' 'MNKEKIEEVLSRFSDDMGVLITQCCDDGEITELPPKDIVELIINSWCDTVSSLDALGINVRTEL' A
#
# COMPACT_ATOMS: atom_id res chain seq x y z
N MET A 1 6.95 21.55 -2.10
CA MET A 1 6.39 20.18 -2.22
C MET A 1 4.96 20.24 -1.69
N ASN A 2 3.96 19.78 -2.44
CA ASN A 2 2.56 19.94 -2.03
C ASN A 2 2.19 18.85 -1.01
N LYS A 3 2.15 19.22 0.27
CA LYS A 3 1.84 18.34 1.40
C LYS A 3 0.51 17.62 1.24
N GLU A 4 -0.51 18.30 0.71
CA GLU A 4 -1.86 17.74 0.51
C GLU A 4 -1.84 16.55 -0.47
N LYS A 5 -1.03 16.64 -1.53
CA LYS A 5 -0.89 15.54 -2.50
C LYS A 5 -0.20 14.31 -1.92
N ILE A 6 0.75 14.52 -1.01
CA ILE A 6 1.44 13.42 -0.33
C ILE A 6 0.47 12.75 0.64
N GLU A 7 -0.28 13.55 1.41
CA GLU A 7 -1.33 13.04 2.30
C GLU A 7 -2.40 12.25 1.53
N GLU A 8 -2.80 12.73 0.35
CA GLU A 8 -3.75 12.01 -0.52
C GLU A 8 -3.22 10.65 -0.98
N VAL A 9 -1.97 10.60 -1.48
CA VAL A 9 -1.34 9.35 -1.93
C VAL A 9 -1.20 8.35 -0.79
N LEU A 10 -0.74 8.80 0.38
CA LEU A 10 -0.57 7.93 1.55
C LEU A 10 -1.91 7.49 2.16
N SER A 11 -2.92 8.36 2.15
CA SER A 11 -4.26 8.00 2.66
C SER A 11 -4.88 6.91 1.79
N ARG A 12 -4.79 7.05 0.45
CA ARG A 12 -5.27 6.03 -0.48
C ARG A 12 -4.58 4.68 -0.26
N PHE A 13 -3.26 4.66 -0.11
CA PHE A 13 -2.53 3.43 0.20
C PHE A 13 -2.95 2.83 1.55
N SER A 14 -3.13 3.66 2.57
CA SER A 14 -3.58 3.22 3.89
C SER A 14 -4.98 2.60 3.85
N ASP A 15 -5.90 3.17 3.06
CA ASP A 15 -7.25 2.63 2.88
C ASP A 15 -7.22 1.28 2.17
N ASP A 16 -6.45 1.18 1.08
CA ASP A 16 -6.25 -0.09 0.35
C ASP A 16 -5.69 -1.17 1.29
N MET A 17 -4.67 -0.85 2.09
CA MET A 17 -4.08 -1.77 3.05
C MET A 17 -5.04 -2.14 4.20
N GLY A 18 -5.88 -1.21 4.66
CA GLY A 18 -6.87 -1.47 5.69
C GLY A 18 -7.91 -2.51 5.26
N VAL A 19 -8.38 -2.43 4.01
CA VAL A 19 -9.28 -3.43 3.41
C VAL A 19 -8.58 -4.80 3.36
N LEU A 20 -7.31 -4.84 2.96
CA LEU A 20 -6.56 -6.07 2.77
C LEU A 20 -6.22 -6.75 4.11
N ILE A 21 -5.84 -5.97 5.13
CA ILE A 21 -5.63 -6.45 6.49
C ILE A 21 -6.94 -7.04 7.04
N THR A 22 -8.08 -6.39 6.81
CA THR A 22 -9.38 -6.91 7.28
C THR A 22 -9.76 -8.23 6.63
N GLN A 23 -9.30 -8.48 5.39
CA GLN A 23 -9.60 -9.71 4.65
C GLN A 23 -8.63 -10.86 4.94
N CYS A 24 -7.41 -10.55 5.38
CA CYS A 24 -6.32 -11.53 5.50
C CYS A 24 -5.74 -11.67 6.91
N CYS A 25 -6.12 -10.79 7.84
CA CYS A 25 -5.72 -10.87 9.22
C CYS A 25 -6.93 -11.08 10.12
N ASP A 26 -6.77 -11.96 11.10
CA ASP A 26 -7.68 -12.08 12.25
C ASP A 26 -6.94 -11.55 13.48
N ASP A 27 -7.54 -10.61 14.20
CA ASP A 27 -6.90 -9.87 15.30
C ASP A 27 -5.51 -9.27 14.98
N GLY A 28 -5.27 -8.91 13.72
CA GLY A 28 -4.00 -8.31 13.26
C GLY A 28 -2.89 -9.32 12.98
N GLU A 29 -3.15 -10.62 13.15
CA GLU A 29 -2.26 -11.69 12.73
C GLU A 29 -2.72 -12.30 11.41
N ILE A 30 -1.77 -12.54 10.50
CA ILE A 30 -2.02 -13.33 9.29
C ILE A 30 -2.16 -14.79 9.75
N THR A 31 -3.38 -15.25 9.93
CA THR A 31 -3.68 -16.61 10.39
C THR A 31 -3.62 -17.64 9.26
N GLU A 32 -3.83 -17.19 8.02
CA GLU A 32 -3.71 -17.99 6.80
C GLU A 32 -3.00 -17.19 5.70
N LEU A 33 -2.28 -17.88 4.81
CA LEU A 33 -1.62 -17.21 3.70
C LEU A 33 -2.68 -16.52 2.82
N PRO A 34 -2.53 -15.21 2.54
CA PRO A 34 -3.47 -14.52 1.67
C PRO A 34 -3.47 -15.17 0.28
N PRO A 35 -4.65 -15.30 -0.35
CA PRO A 35 -4.72 -15.87 -1.69
C PRO A 35 -3.97 -14.98 -2.69
N LYS A 36 -3.51 -15.59 -3.78
CA LYS A 36 -2.54 -14.99 -4.73
C LYS A 36 -3.04 -13.66 -5.31
N ASP A 37 -4.33 -13.57 -5.58
CA ASP A 37 -5.01 -12.37 -6.08
C ASP A 37 -4.93 -11.20 -5.09
N ILE A 38 -5.06 -11.47 -3.79
CA ILE A 38 -4.90 -10.45 -2.74
C ILE A 38 -3.45 -9.98 -2.65
N VAL A 39 -2.49 -10.92 -2.71
CA VAL A 39 -1.05 -10.58 -2.74
C VAL A 39 -0.71 -9.70 -3.95
N GLU A 40 -1.22 -10.05 -5.13
CA GLU A 40 -1.03 -9.24 -6.34
C GLU A 40 -1.65 -7.84 -6.19
N LEU A 41 -2.81 -7.72 -5.55
CA LEU A 41 -3.44 -6.43 -5.29
C LEU A 41 -2.59 -5.55 -4.34
N ILE A 42 -2.04 -6.12 -3.26
CA ILE A 42 -1.14 -5.41 -2.33
C ILE A 42 0.10 -4.88 -3.07
N ILE A 43 0.76 -5.75 -3.86
CA ILE A 43 1.96 -5.38 -4.60
C ILE A 43 1.65 -4.26 -5.60
N ASN A 44 0.55 -4.36 -6.34
CA ASN A 44 0.15 -3.34 -7.30
C ASN A 44 -0.17 -2.00 -6.64
N SER A 45 -0.92 -1.99 -5.53
CA SER A 45 -1.22 -0.77 -4.77
C SER A 45 0.06 -0.11 -4.23
N TRP A 46 1.03 -0.91 -3.77
CA TRP A 46 2.34 -0.39 -3.35
C TRP A 46 3.13 0.20 -4.53
N CYS A 47 3.20 -0.50 -5.67
CA CYS A 47 3.88 0.01 -6.88
C CYS A 47 3.28 1.32 -7.38
N ASP A 48 1.95 1.46 -7.37
CA ASP A 48 1.25 2.70 -7.73
C ASP A 48 1.59 3.84 -6.76
N THR A 49 1.66 3.53 -5.46
CA THR A 49 1.99 4.50 -4.40
C THR A 49 3.42 5.01 -4.57
N VAL A 50 4.39 4.09 -4.76
CA VAL A 50 5.79 4.44 -5.01
C VAL A 50 5.93 5.29 -6.26
N SER A 51 5.26 4.92 -7.36
CA SER A 51 5.29 5.68 -8.62
C SER A 51 4.69 7.08 -8.45
N SER A 52 3.62 7.20 -7.68
CA SER A 52 2.98 8.49 -7.38
C SER A 52 3.87 9.39 -6.52
N LEU A 53 4.60 8.82 -5.56
CA LEU A 53 5.55 9.55 -4.73
C LEU A 53 6.80 9.96 -5.53
N ASP A 54 7.30 9.10 -6.42
CA ASP A 54 8.43 9.43 -7.31
C ASP A 54 8.08 10.58 -8.26
N ALA A 55 6.86 10.60 -8.81
CA ALA A 55 6.34 11.72 -9.60
C ALA A 55 6.25 13.05 -8.83
N LEU A 56 6.22 12.99 -7.48
CA LEU A 56 6.28 14.14 -6.59
C LEU A 56 7.72 14.51 -6.18
N GLY A 57 8.73 13.79 -6.70
CA GLY A 57 10.15 13.97 -6.38
C GLY A 57 10.57 13.28 -5.08
N ILE A 58 9.76 12.35 -4.56
CA ILE A 58 10.02 11.59 -3.34
C ILE A 58 10.45 10.18 -3.74
N ASN A 59 11.74 9.92 -3.64
CA ASN A 59 12.26 8.59 -3.92
C ASN A 59 12.05 7.67 -2.70
N VAL A 60 11.14 6.72 -2.84
CA VAL A 60 10.89 5.68 -1.83
C VAL A 60 11.88 4.55 -2.04
N ARG A 61 12.81 4.37 -1.10
CA ARG A 61 13.71 3.23 -1.12
C ARG A 61 12.96 2.00 -0.66
N THR A 62 12.92 0.99 -1.52
CA THR A 62 12.50 -0.36 -1.17
C THR A 62 13.75 -1.22 -1.05
N GLU A 63 13.99 -1.79 0.12
CA GLU A 63 14.92 -2.91 0.27
C GLU A 63 14.10 -4.17 0.00
N LEU A 64 14.35 -4.81 -1.15
CA LEU A 64 13.80 -6.11 -1.51
C LEU A 64 14.77 -7.23 -1.10
#